data_AF-A0A9D6XLK1-F1
#
_entry.id   AF-A0A9D6XLK1-F1
#
_cell.length_a   1.000
_cell.length_b   1.000
_cell.length_c   1.000
_cell.angle_alpha   90.00
_cell.angle_beta   90.00
_cell.angle_gamma   90.00
#
_symmetry.space_group_name_H-M   'P 1'
#
loop_
_entity.id
_entity.type
_entity.pdbx_description
1 polymer ?
#
loop_
_entity_poly.entity_id
_entity_poly.type
_entity_poly.pdbx_seq_one_letter_code
_entity_poly.pdbx_strand_id
1 'polypeptide(L)' 'MKAFLLNDSEMFLSFDKFPWFADAPVKKILNVETPCPGHLHWPDLDVDLTTEIIMNPENYPLVSGVSVDRVV' A
#
# COMPACT_ATOMS: atom_id res chain seq x y z
N MET A 1 -0.30 -7.65 8.46
CA MET A 1 0.40 -6.36 8.40
C MET A 1 1.85 -6.60 8.01
N LYS A 2 2.43 -5.68 7.25
CA LYS A 2 3.88 -5.63 6.96
C LYS A 2 4.40 -4.22 7.21
N ALA A 3 5.72 -4.07 7.35
CA ALA A 3 6.35 -2.78 7.59
C ALA A 3 7.63 -2.62 6.76
N PHE A 4 8.02 -1.37 6.53
CA PHE A 4 9.28 -0.99 5.90
C PHE A 4 9.80 0.33 6.53
N LEU A 5 11.10 0.59 6.40
CA LEU A 5 11.71 1.82 6.90
C LEU A 5 11.76 2.87 5.78
N LEU A 6 11.33 4.08 6.10
CA LEU A 6 11.41 5.25 5.24
C LEU A 6 11.94 6.43 6.06
N ASN A 7 13.10 6.97 5.69
CA ASN A 7 13.72 8.11 6.38
C ASN A 7 13.80 7.92 7.92
N ASP A 8 14.36 6.78 8.35
CA ASP A 8 14.46 6.36 9.76
C ASP A 8 13.13 6.21 10.51
N SER A 9 12.00 6.26 9.80
CA SER A 9 10.67 6.03 10.35
C SER A 9 10.11 4.70 9.87
N GLU A 10 9.53 3.92 10.78
CA GLU A 10 8.87 2.67 10.45
C GLU A 10 7.44 2.95 9.98
N MET A 11 7.11 2.44 8.79
CA MET A 11 5.80 2.59 8.15
C MET A 11 5.06 1.26 8.17
N PHE A 12 3.78 1.28 8.57
CA PHE A 12 2.96 0.08 8.70
C PHE A 12 1.90 -0.03 7.61
N LEU A 13 1.83 -1.19 6.96
CA LEU A 13 0.87 -1.52 5.91
C LEU A 13 -0.12 -2.56 6.46
N SER A 14 -1.29 -2.10 6.88
CA SER A 14 -2.42 -2.97 7.26
C SER A 14 -3.00 -3.66 6.03
N PHE A 15 -3.27 -4.95 6.10
CA PHE A 15 -3.84 -5.69 4.96
C PHE A 15 -5.32 -5.38 4.74
N ASP A 16 -6.03 -4.93 5.76
CA ASP A 16 -7.43 -4.49 5.62
C ASP A 16 -7.54 -3.20 4.79
N LYS A 17 -6.46 -2.40 4.77
CA LYS A 17 -6.38 -1.12 4.03
C LYS A 17 -5.61 -1.27 2.72
N PHE A 18 -4.61 -2.14 2.70
CA PHE A 18 -3.71 -2.37 1.57
C PHE A 18 -3.62 -3.87 1.26
N PRO A 19 -4.71 -4.50 0.76
CA PRO A 19 -4.79 -5.95 0.62
C PRO A 19 -3.76 -6.53 -0.35
N TRP A 20 -3.31 -5.76 -1.34
CA TRP A 20 -2.28 -6.16 -2.31
C TRP A 20 -0.94 -6.53 -1.67
N PHE A 21 -0.67 -6.04 -0.45
CA PHE A 21 0.55 -6.36 0.29
C PHE A 21 0.44 -7.64 1.13
N ALA A 22 -0.75 -8.24 1.26
CA ALA A 22 -0.95 -9.43 2.11
C ALA A 22 -0.04 -10.59 1.70
N ASP A 23 -0.04 -10.93 0.41
CA ASP A 23 0.72 -12.07 -0.14
C ASP A 23 2.03 -11.67 -0.82
N ALA A 24 2.35 -10.38 -0.88
CA ALA A 24 3.57 -9.88 -1.53
C ALA A 24 4.85 -10.35 -0.78
N PRO A 25 5.84 -10.97 -1.43
CA PRO A 25 7.12 -11.31 -0.80
C PRO A 25 7.80 -10.08 -0.19
N VAL A 26 8.41 -10.23 0.99
CA VAL A 26 9.09 -9.12 1.70
C VAL A 26 10.11 -8.41 0.80
N LYS A 27 10.84 -9.16 -0.02
CA LYS A 27 11.80 -8.59 -0.99
C LYS A 27 11.17 -7.57 -1.95
N LYS A 28 9.91 -7.78 -2.37
CA LYS A 28 9.20 -6.86 -3.26
C LYS A 28 8.72 -5.62 -2.53
N ILE A 29 8.41 -5.75 -1.25
CA ILE A 29 7.95 -4.64 -0.39
C ILE A 29 9.12 -3.74 -0.01
N LEU A 30 10.30 -4.31 0.19
CA LEU A 30 11.52 -3.54 0.42
C LEU A 30 12.09 -2.92 -0.86
N ASN A 31 11.64 -3.38 -2.03
CA ASN A 31 11.94 -2.75 -3.32
C ASN A 31 10.97 -1.58 -3.57
N VAL A 32 11.07 -0.55 -2.72
CA VAL A 32 10.28 0.68 -2.82
C VAL A 32 11.15 1.79 -3.41
N GLU A 33 10.59 2.53 -4.36
CA GLU A 33 11.21 3.71 -4.97
C GLU A 33 10.50 4.98 -4.48
N THR A 34 11.26 6.07 -4.31
CA THR A 34 10.75 7.38 -3.89
C THR A 34 11.00 8.40 -5.00
N PRO A 35 10.16 8.46 -6.05
CA PRO A 35 10.39 9.35 -7.20
C PRO A 35 10.33 10.83 -6.83
N CYS A 36 9.53 11.17 -5.81
CA CYS A 36 9.47 12.49 -5.21
C CYS A 36 9.15 12.39 -3.70
N PRO A 37 9.42 13.44 -2.91
CA PRO A 37 9.19 13.42 -1.47
C PRO A 37 7.75 13.05 -1.11
N GLY A 38 7.58 12.04 -0.26
CA GLY A 38 6.27 11.57 0.18
C GLY A 38 5.54 10.64 -0.80
N HIS A 39 6.09 10.38 -1.98
CA HIS A 39 5.55 9.42 -2.95
C HIS A 39 6.35 8.12 -2.92
N LEU A 40 5.64 7.00 -2.97
CA LEU A 40 6.17 5.65 -2.85
C LEU A 40 5.66 4.82 -4.02
N HIS A 41 6.58 4.24 -4.77
CA HIS A 41 6.31 3.38 -5.91
C HIS A 41 6.89 1.99 -5.66
N TRP A 42 6.07 0.94 -5.77
CA TRP A 42 6.50 -0.45 -5.73
C TRP A 42 6.45 -1.04 -7.14
N PRO A 43 7.56 -0.99 -7.92
CA PRO A 43 7.55 -1.43 -9.33
C PRO A 43 7.23 -2.92 -9.49
N ASP A 44 7.61 -3.75 -8.51
CA ASP A 44 7.34 -5.20 -8.53
C ASP A 44 5.88 -5.57 -8.22
N LEU A 45 5.11 -4.63 -7.68
CA LEU A 45 3.72 -4.80 -7.27
C LEU A 45 2.75 -3.98 -8.12
N ASP A 46 3.25 -3.04 -8.92
CA ASP A 46 2.44 -2.07 -9.67
C ASP A 46 1.50 -1.27 -8.73
N VAL A 47 2.06 -0.81 -7.61
CA VAL A 47 1.34 -0.05 -6.57
C VAL A 47 2.04 1.26 -6.29
N ASP A 48 1.26 2.35 -6.31
CA ASP A 48 1.68 3.69 -5.92
C ASP A 48 0.90 4.15 -4.68
N LEU A 49 1.60 4.67 -3.69
CA LEU A 49 1.00 5.29 -2.50
C LEU A 49 1.74 6.59 -2.15
N THR A 50 1.11 7.40 -1.30
CA THR A 50 1.80 8.49 -0.60
C THR A 50 1.93 8.16 0.88
N THR A 51 2.91 8.78 1.55
CA THR A 51 3.04 8.68 3.01
C THR A 51 1.78 9.11 3.73
N GLU A 52 1.07 10.11 3.20
CA GLU A 52 -0.21 10.60 3.74
C GLU A 52 -1.28 9.51 3.75
N ILE A 53 -1.41 8.73 2.67
CA ILE A 53 -2.37 7.62 2.60
C ILE A 53 -2.03 6.53 3.62
N ILE A 54 -0.74 6.24 3.84
CA ILE A 54 -0.31 5.22 4.82
C ILE A 54 -0.58 5.69 6.25
N MET A 55 -0.39 6.98 6.53
CA MET A 55 -0.58 7.57 7.86
C MET A 55 -2.06 7.77 8.22
N ASN A 56 -2.89 8.14 7.24
CA ASN A 56 -4.31 8.46 7.43
C ASN A 56 -5.22 7.66 6.45
N PRO A 57 -5.18 6.31 6.47
CA PRO A 57 -5.87 5.47 5.50
C PRO A 57 -7.40 5.60 5.52
N GLU A 58 -7.99 6.07 6.61
CA GLU A 58 -9.41 6.36 6.75
C GLU A 58 -9.90 7.52 5.86
N ASN A 59 -9.00 8.46 5.52
CA ASN A 59 -9.31 9.56 4.60
C ASN A 59 -9.35 9.12 3.13
N TYR A 60 -8.80 7.95 2.84
CA TYR A 60 -8.67 7.39 1.49
C TYR A 60 -9.27 5.98 1.43
N PRO A 61 -10.59 5.84 1.59
CA PRO A 61 -11.23 4.55 1.56
C PRO A 61 -11.01 3.88 0.21
N LEU A 62 -10.67 2.59 0.26
CA LEU A 62 -10.54 1.77 -0.93
C LEU A 62 -11.92 1.60 -1.59
N VAL A 63 -12.15 2.34 -2.68
CA VAL A 63 -13.43 2.36 -3.41
C VAL A 63 -13.46 1.40 -4.61
N SER A 64 -12.34 0.75 -4.93
CA SER A 64 -12.31 -0.33 -5.93
C SER A 64 -12.83 -1.63 -5.31
N GLY A 65 -14.15 -1.79 -5.36
CA GLY A 65 -14.84 -3.04 -5.07
C GLY A 65 -15.52 -3.54 -6.33
N VAL A 66 -14.92 -4.49 -7.06
CA VAL A 66 -15.77 -5.44 -7.78
C VAL A 66 -16.23 -6.47 -6.77
N SER A 67 -17.28 -6.11 -6.03
CA SER A 67 -18.27 -7.09 -5.64
C SER A 67 -19.24 -7.15 -6.81
N VAL A 68 -19.01 -8.04 -7.79
CA VAL A 68 -20.13 -8.46 -8.63
C VAL A 68 -21.02 -9.29 -7.71
N ASP A 69 -21.96 -8.64 -7.05
CA ASP A 69 -23.15 -9.35 -6.60
C ASP A 69 -23.82 -9.88 -7.87
N ARG A 70 -23.73 -11.20 -8.02
CA ARG A 70 -24.41 -11.95 -9.07
C ARG A 70 -25.90 -11.58 -9.01
N VAL A 71 -26.42 -11.21 -10.17
CA VAL A 71 -27.81 -11.43 -10.64
C VAL A 71 -28.78 -11.88 -9.55
N VAL A 72 -29.72 -11.00 -9.20
CA VAL A 72 -31.13 -11.35 -8.98
C VAL A 72 -32.02 -10.32 -9.64
#